data_AF-A0A0Q7BEZ1-F1
#
_entry.id   AF-A0A0Q7BEZ1-F1
#
_cell.length_a   1.000
_cell.length_b   1.000
_cell.length_c   1.000
_cell.angle_alpha   90.00
_cell.angle_beta   90.00
_cell.angle_gamma   90.00
#
_symmetry.space_group_name_H-M   'P 1'
#
loop_
_entity.id
_entity.type
_entity.pdbx_description
1 polymer ?
#
loop_
_entity_poly.entity_id
_entity_poly.type
_entity_poly.pdbx_seq_one_letter_code
_entity_poly.pdbx_strand_id
1 'polypeptide(L)'
;MQKIDGPPRVHVDIESEDPAGLATIAVALGAKVRHESDRWQSLESPGSLPFCVLAATDHEVPSPATWADGHRSRMVQVCIDAPRAAHDAEVAFWRDLMPGRWVQSPAQGFAGKWHDDEGSPLQLLFQRLGETEGPVRAHLDHGTDNIDTEVARLRNLGAEDIGRWRGWHTLRDPAGLLFCVTGNSPAQTRLRDLG
;
A
#
# COMPACT_ATOMS: atom_id res chain seq x y z
N MET A 1 -12.34 -9.51 -6.57
CA MET A 1 -11.65 -8.64 -7.54
C MET A 1 -12.66 -7.71 -8.18
N GLN A 2 -12.47 -6.40 -8.05
CA GLN A 2 -13.36 -5.39 -8.62
C GLN A 2 -13.10 -5.25 -10.13
N LYS A 3 -14.16 -5.16 -10.92
CA LYS A 3 -14.06 -4.78 -12.34
C LYS A 3 -14.04 -3.25 -12.44
N ILE A 4 -13.05 -2.72 -13.15
CA ILE A 4 -12.84 -1.29 -13.34
C ILE A 4 -12.72 -0.98 -14.83
N ASP A 5 -13.12 0.23 -15.23
CA ASP A 5 -12.88 0.76 -16.58
C ASP A 5 -11.64 1.67 -16.51
N GLY A 6 -10.46 1.10 -16.72
CA GLY A 6 -9.17 1.80 -16.60
C GLY A 6 -7.97 0.88 -16.41
N PRO A 7 -6.74 1.44 -16.32
CA PRO A 7 -5.53 0.66 -16.06
C PRO A 7 -5.58 0.02 -14.67
N PRO A 8 -4.80 -1.06 -14.43
CA PRO A 8 -4.69 -1.63 -13.10
C PRO A 8 -4.14 -0.58 -12.13
N ARG A 9 -4.68 -0.59 -10.92
CA ARG A 9 -4.28 0.32 -9.84
C ARG A 9 -4.49 -0.35 -8.49
N VAL A 10 -3.82 0.18 -7.48
CA VAL A 10 -4.12 -0.16 -6.09
C VAL A 10 -5.26 0.72 -5.59
N HIS A 11 -6.15 0.13 -4.82
CA HIS A 11 -7.26 0.77 -4.15
C HIS A 11 -7.24 0.27 -2.71
N VAL A 12 -7.19 1.21 -1.75
CA VAL A 12 -7.05 0.90 -0.32
C VAL A 12 -8.42 0.91 0.32
N ASP A 13 -8.73 -0.16 1.04
CA ASP A 13 -9.97 -0.34 1.79
C ASP A 13 -9.67 -0.17 3.28
N ILE A 14 -10.31 0.81 3.91
CA ILE A 14 -10.18 1.10 5.34
C ILE A 14 -11.44 0.63 6.05
N GLU A 15 -11.26 -0.27 7.01
CA GLU A 15 -12.34 -0.75 7.86
C GLU A 15 -12.51 0.12 9.10
N SER A 16 -13.77 0.39 9.43
CA SER A 16 -14.12 1.19 10.60
C SER A 16 -15.43 0.71 11.23
N GLU A 17 -15.50 0.76 12.56
CA GLU A 17 -16.74 0.60 13.33
C GLU A 17 -17.74 1.73 13.03
N ASP A 18 -17.27 2.91 12.57
CA ASP A 18 -18.10 4.04 12.14
C ASP A 18 -17.67 4.55 10.73
N PRO A 19 -18.09 3.86 9.65
CA PRO A 19 -17.72 4.23 8.29
C PRO A 19 -18.14 5.66 7.90
N ALA A 20 -19.33 6.08 8.33
CA ALA A 20 -19.87 7.40 7.99
C ALA A 20 -19.12 8.52 8.73
N GLY A 21 -18.79 8.30 10.00
CA GLY A 21 -17.95 9.21 10.77
C GLY A 21 -16.54 9.32 10.19
N LEU A 22 -15.90 8.18 9.86
CA LEU A 22 -14.57 8.19 9.26
C LEU A 22 -14.55 8.88 7.89
N ALA A 23 -15.57 8.68 7.05
CA ALA A 23 -15.67 9.40 5.78
C ALA A 23 -15.89 10.90 5.98
N THR A 24 -16.66 11.31 7.00
CA THR A 24 -16.82 12.72 7.37
C THR A 24 -15.48 13.34 7.76
N ILE A 25 -14.67 12.64 8.56
CA ILE A 25 -13.30 13.04 8.91
C ILE A 25 -12.44 13.16 7.66
N ALA A 26 -12.48 12.16 6.77
CA ALA A 26 -11.71 12.19 5.53
C ALA A 26 -12.06 13.41 4.67
N VAL A 27 -13.34 13.76 4.52
CA VAL A 27 -13.77 14.95 3.78
C VAL A 27 -13.26 16.23 4.44
N ALA A 28 -13.32 16.33 5.77
CA ALA A 28 -12.77 17.46 6.51
C ALA A 28 -11.25 17.62 6.33
N LEU A 29 -10.54 16.51 6.12
CA LEU A 29 -9.10 16.46 5.80
C LEU A 29 -8.79 16.71 4.31
N GLY A 30 -9.80 16.90 3.47
CA GLY A 30 -9.65 17.24 2.05
C GLY A 30 -9.93 16.11 1.06
N ALA A 31 -10.47 14.97 1.52
CA ALA A 31 -10.96 13.94 0.62
C ALA A 31 -12.22 14.37 -0.13
N LYS A 32 -12.48 13.73 -1.28
CA LYS A 32 -13.69 13.93 -2.08
C LYS A 32 -14.49 12.64 -2.14
N VAL A 33 -15.76 12.67 -1.77
CA VAL A 33 -16.67 11.53 -1.95
C VAL A 33 -16.93 11.31 -3.44
N ARG A 34 -16.78 10.07 -3.88
CA ARG A 34 -17.07 9.65 -5.27
C ARG A 34 -18.33 8.81 -5.37
N HIS A 35 -18.58 7.98 -4.36
CA HIS A 35 -19.76 7.14 -4.28
C HIS A 35 -20.07 6.85 -2.82
N GLU A 36 -21.36 6.82 -2.50
CA GLU A 36 -21.87 6.47 -1.19
C GLU A 36 -22.92 5.37 -1.35
N SER A 37 -22.78 4.33 -0.53
CA SER A 37 -23.75 3.24 -0.42
C SER A 37 -23.87 2.80 1.04
N ASP A 38 -24.90 2.00 1.33
CA ASP A 38 -25.13 1.45 2.68
C ASP A 38 -24.02 0.51 3.18
N ARG A 39 -23.11 0.05 2.30
CA ARG A 39 -22.07 -0.94 2.62
C ARG A 39 -20.65 -0.41 2.53
N TRP A 40 -20.42 0.60 1.69
CA TRP A 40 -19.11 1.19 1.47
C TRP A 40 -19.25 2.59 0.88
N GLN A 41 -18.25 3.43 1.14
CA GLN A 41 -18.11 4.76 0.54
C GLN A 41 -16.76 4.86 -0.15
N SER A 42 -16.72 5.21 -1.46
CA SER A 42 -15.45 5.51 -2.12
C SER A 42 -15.19 6.98 -2.05
N LEU A 43 -13.95 7.29 -1.71
CA LEU A 43 -13.42 8.63 -1.67
C LEU A 43 -12.15 8.69 -2.51
N GLU A 44 -11.69 9.91 -2.70
CA GLU A 44 -10.37 10.21 -3.22
C GLU A 44 -9.61 11.06 -2.22
N SER A 45 -8.33 10.73 -2.02
CA SER A 45 -7.40 11.56 -1.27
C SER A 45 -7.19 12.93 -1.95
N PRO A 46 -6.51 13.91 -1.31
CA PRO A 46 -6.27 15.22 -1.92
C PRO A 46 -5.62 15.18 -3.31
N GLY A 47 -4.70 14.24 -3.54
CA GLY A 47 -4.03 13.95 -4.80
C GLY A 47 -4.75 12.92 -5.69
N SER A 48 -6.03 12.68 -5.42
CA SER A 48 -6.94 11.85 -6.22
C SER A 48 -6.65 10.34 -6.21
N LEU A 49 -5.95 9.83 -5.19
CA LEU A 49 -5.81 8.38 -4.99
C LEU A 49 -7.16 7.83 -4.49
N PRO A 50 -7.79 6.85 -5.19
CA PRO A 50 -9.03 6.27 -4.72
C PRO A 50 -8.79 5.39 -3.49
N PHE A 51 -9.72 5.45 -2.54
CA PHE A 51 -9.80 4.56 -1.39
C PHE A 51 -11.27 4.37 -0.97
N CYS A 52 -11.58 3.34 -0.20
CA CYS A 52 -12.90 3.13 0.38
C CYS A 52 -12.86 3.12 1.90
N VAL A 53 -13.98 3.49 2.48
CA VAL A 53 -14.31 3.22 3.89
C VAL A 53 -15.46 2.23 3.92
N LEU A 54 -15.32 1.18 4.73
CA LEU A 54 -16.30 0.11 4.88
C LEU A 54 -16.47 -0.26 6.35
N ALA A 55 -17.60 -0.91 6.66
CA ALA A 55 -17.86 -1.43 8.00
C ALA A 55 -16.83 -2.51 8.36
N ALA A 56 -16.25 -2.39 9.55
CA ALA A 56 -15.31 -3.37 10.06
C ALA A 56 -15.97 -4.75 10.20
N THR A 57 -15.20 -5.80 9.89
CA THR A 57 -15.62 -7.18 10.13
C THR A 57 -14.45 -8.01 10.63
N ASP A 58 -14.75 -9.12 11.29
CA ASP A 58 -13.71 -10.00 11.82
C ASP A 58 -12.96 -10.67 10.67
N HIS A 59 -11.63 -10.50 10.67
CA HIS A 59 -10.74 -11.09 9.70
C HIS A 59 -9.71 -11.99 10.37
N GLU A 60 -9.57 -13.21 9.85
CA GLU A 60 -8.41 -14.04 10.15
C GLU A 60 -7.21 -13.56 9.34
N VAL A 61 -6.16 -13.12 10.02
CA VAL A 61 -4.91 -12.72 9.35
C VAL A 61 -4.26 -13.97 8.73
N PRO A 62 -4.10 -14.03 7.40
CA PRO A 62 -3.52 -15.19 6.76
C PRO A 62 -2.03 -15.32 7.13
N SER A 63 -1.62 -16.56 7.38
CA SER A 63 -0.19 -16.88 7.52
C SER A 63 0.55 -16.62 6.20
N PRO A 64 1.86 -16.32 6.25
CA PRO A 64 2.66 -16.20 5.04
C PRO A 64 2.61 -17.47 4.20
N ALA A 65 2.57 -17.32 2.88
CA ALA A 65 2.67 -18.48 1.99
C ALA A 65 4.05 -19.11 2.15
N THR A 66 4.09 -20.45 2.24
CA THR A 66 5.32 -21.24 2.14
C THR A 66 5.30 -22.00 0.81
N TRP A 67 6.33 -21.83 0.01
CA TRP A 67 6.42 -22.43 -1.32
C TRP A 67 7.14 -23.79 -1.28
N ALA A 68 7.15 -24.52 -2.40
CA ALA A 68 7.64 -25.90 -2.46
C ALA A 68 9.14 -26.04 -2.14
N ASP A 69 9.93 -25.01 -2.44
CA ASP A 69 11.34 -24.81 -2.12
C ASP A 69 11.58 -24.20 -0.73
N GLY A 70 10.50 -23.94 0.03
CA GLY A 70 10.54 -23.58 1.44
C GLY A 70 10.69 -22.09 1.75
N HIS A 71 10.96 -21.23 0.76
CA HIS A 71 10.92 -19.78 1.01
C HIS A 71 9.49 -19.33 1.26
N ARG A 72 9.37 -18.21 1.97
CA ARG A 72 8.09 -17.65 2.37
C ARG A 72 7.90 -16.26 1.79
N SER A 73 6.65 -15.92 1.56
CA SER A 73 6.30 -14.59 1.05
C SER A 73 4.90 -14.15 1.49
N ARG A 74 4.69 -12.83 1.54
CA ARG A 74 3.39 -12.22 1.83
C ARG A 74 3.34 -10.82 1.24
N MET A 75 2.14 -10.34 0.91
CA MET A 75 1.95 -8.89 0.75
C MET A 75 2.23 -8.21 2.08
N VAL A 76 3.11 -7.22 2.10
CA VAL A 76 3.53 -6.58 3.35
C VAL A 76 3.26 -5.10 3.36
N GLN A 77 3.24 -4.41 2.22
CA GLN A 77 3.15 -2.96 2.23
C GLN A 77 2.41 -2.44 1.01
N VAL A 78 1.69 -1.34 1.21
CA VAL A 78 1.21 -0.49 0.13
C VAL A 78 2.08 0.77 0.16
N CYS A 79 2.77 1.07 -0.93
CA CYS A 79 3.52 2.31 -1.08
C CYS A 79 2.64 3.33 -1.80
N ILE A 80 2.39 4.48 -1.18
CA ILE A 80 1.71 5.62 -1.76
C ILE A 80 2.77 6.53 -2.40
N ASP A 81 2.69 6.61 -3.72
CA ASP A 81 3.60 7.33 -4.58
C ASP A 81 2.99 8.67 -4.99
N ALA A 82 3.54 9.76 -4.48
CA ALA A 82 3.03 11.10 -4.74
C ALA A 82 4.05 11.96 -5.50
N PRO A 83 3.63 12.71 -6.55
CA PRO A 83 4.46 13.73 -7.17
C PRO A 83 4.76 14.85 -6.16
N ARG A 84 5.82 15.63 -6.42
CA ARG A 84 6.30 16.62 -5.46
C ARG A 84 5.23 17.59 -4.98
N ALA A 85 4.34 18.05 -5.86
CA ALA A 85 3.30 19.01 -5.53
C ALA A 85 2.23 18.47 -4.58
N ALA A 86 1.94 17.15 -4.63
CA ALA A 86 0.90 16.51 -3.82
C ALA A 86 1.44 15.83 -2.56
N HIS A 87 2.75 15.50 -2.54
CA HIS A 87 3.33 14.62 -1.54
C HIS A 87 3.08 15.03 -0.09
N ASP A 88 3.30 16.30 0.26
CA ASP A 88 3.17 16.72 1.66
C ASP A 88 1.71 16.75 2.13
N ALA A 89 0.78 17.05 1.22
CA ALA A 89 -0.65 16.97 1.49
C ALA A 89 -1.11 15.52 1.66
N GLU A 90 -0.62 14.58 0.85
CA GLU A 90 -0.89 13.14 1.00
C GLU A 90 -0.37 12.61 2.34
N VAL A 91 0.89 12.90 2.68
CA VAL A 91 1.46 12.45 3.96
C VAL A 91 0.66 12.97 5.15
N ALA A 92 0.27 14.24 5.15
CA ALA A 92 -0.56 14.80 6.21
C ALA A 92 -1.94 14.12 6.27
N PHE A 93 -2.62 14.03 5.13
CA PHE A 93 -3.94 13.42 5.01
C PHE A 93 -3.99 12.01 5.59
N TRP A 94 -3.10 11.12 5.15
CA TRP A 94 -3.11 9.73 5.59
C TRP A 94 -2.70 9.55 7.04
N ARG A 95 -1.80 10.40 7.55
CA ARG A 95 -1.41 10.39 8.97
C ARG A 95 -2.52 10.83 9.90
N ASP A 96 -3.30 11.83 9.48
CA ASP A 96 -4.39 12.37 10.29
C ASP A 96 -5.65 11.50 10.18
N LEU A 97 -5.87 10.84 9.03
CA LEU A 97 -7.00 9.95 8.81
C LEU A 97 -6.85 8.61 9.54
N MET A 98 -5.64 8.04 9.57
CA MET A 98 -5.40 6.71 10.11
C MET A 98 -4.63 6.77 11.43
N PRO A 99 -5.29 6.57 12.58
CA PRO A 99 -4.59 6.51 13.86
C PRO A 99 -3.61 5.33 13.87
N GLY A 100 -2.39 5.57 14.34
CA GLY A 100 -1.35 4.54 14.41
C GLY A 100 0.03 5.16 14.60
N ARG A 101 1.05 4.32 14.53
CA ARG A 101 2.43 4.74 14.74
C ARG A 101 3.08 5.19 13.44
N TRP A 102 3.53 6.44 13.45
CA TRP A 102 4.37 6.99 12.40
C TRP A 102 5.85 6.75 12.67
N VAL A 103 6.59 6.34 11.64
CA VAL A 103 8.05 6.24 11.67
C VAL A 103 8.63 7.00 10.50
N GLN A 104 9.47 7.99 10.78
CA GLN A 104 10.15 8.76 9.76
C GLN A 104 11.20 7.91 9.03
N SER A 105 11.27 8.04 7.71
CA SER A 105 12.30 7.37 6.92
C SER A 105 13.57 8.24 6.82
N PRO A 106 14.78 7.67 6.99
CA PRO A 106 16.02 8.35 6.68
C PRO A 106 16.37 8.31 5.18
N ALA A 107 15.69 7.46 4.39
CA ALA A 107 15.99 7.28 2.98
C ALA A 107 15.46 8.43 2.13
N GLN A 108 16.31 8.95 1.23
CA GLN A 108 15.90 9.99 0.29
C GLN A 108 14.74 9.50 -0.57
N GLY A 109 13.72 10.36 -0.73
CA GLY A 109 12.52 10.04 -1.50
C GLY A 109 11.42 9.34 -0.72
N PHE A 110 11.61 9.07 0.58
CA PHE A 110 10.57 8.51 1.43
C PHE A 110 10.31 9.41 2.65
N ALA A 111 9.05 9.69 2.96
CA ALA A 111 8.70 10.47 4.14
C ALA A 111 8.77 9.62 5.41
N GLY A 112 8.26 8.39 5.32
CA GLY A 112 8.08 7.52 6.47
C GLY A 112 7.06 6.43 6.20
N LYS A 113 6.83 5.64 7.24
CA LYS A 113 5.90 4.52 7.26
C LYS A 113 4.84 4.77 8.33
N TRP A 114 3.61 4.34 8.04
CA TRP A 114 2.55 4.22 9.03
C TRP A 114 2.35 2.74 9.36
N HIS A 115 2.10 2.46 10.64
CA HIS A 115 1.83 1.13 11.17
C HIS A 115 0.60 1.15 12.06
N ASP A 116 -0.17 0.07 12.01
CA ASP A 116 -1.11 -0.27 13.06
C ASP A 116 -0.36 -0.78 14.30
N ASP A 117 -0.65 -0.21 15.46
CA ASP A 117 -0.02 -0.57 16.74
C ASP A 117 -0.52 -1.92 17.27
N GLU A 118 -1.76 -2.30 16.97
CA GLU A 118 -2.32 -3.61 17.35
C GLU A 118 -1.78 -4.74 16.45
N GLY A 119 -1.33 -4.37 15.26
CA GLY A 119 -0.56 -5.17 14.34
C GLY A 119 -1.33 -5.57 13.11
N SER A 120 -0.84 -5.14 11.95
CA SER A 120 -1.40 -5.47 10.64
C SER A 120 -0.38 -6.22 9.78
N PRO A 121 -0.81 -7.20 8.95
CA PRO A 121 0.05 -7.77 7.91
C PRO A 121 0.41 -6.74 6.84
N LEU A 122 -0.25 -5.58 6.79
CA LEU A 122 0.03 -4.50 5.87
C LEU A 122 0.47 -3.23 6.61
N GLN A 123 1.35 -2.46 5.98
CA GLN A 123 1.73 -1.12 6.42
C GLN A 123 1.68 -0.16 5.23
N LEU A 124 1.68 1.14 5.49
CA LEU A 124 1.81 2.14 4.43
C LEU A 124 3.21 2.73 4.40
N LEU A 125 3.75 2.92 3.21
CA LEU A 125 4.98 3.70 2.96
C LEU A 125 4.63 4.90 2.08
N PHE A 126 5.27 6.03 2.34
CA PHE A 126 5.02 7.27 1.59
C PHE A 126 6.26 7.66 0.80
N GLN A 127 6.15 7.60 -0.52
CA GLN A 127 7.22 7.89 -1.46
C GLN A 127 6.97 9.20 -2.21
N ARG A 128 7.99 10.06 -2.23
CA ARG A 128 8.05 11.25 -3.09
C ARG A 128 8.67 10.87 -4.43
N LEU A 129 7.91 11.08 -5.49
CA LEU A 129 8.37 10.87 -6.86
C LEU A 129 9.25 12.01 -7.36
N GLY A 130 10.02 11.70 -8.41
CA GLY A 130 10.82 12.68 -9.15
C GLY A 130 10.00 13.60 -10.07
N GLU A 131 8.71 13.31 -10.27
CA GLU A 131 7.77 14.12 -11.04
C GLU A 131 7.30 15.34 -10.21
N THR A 132 7.14 16.51 -10.83
CA THR A 132 6.57 17.69 -10.13
C THR A 132 5.07 17.53 -9.94
N GLU A 133 4.38 17.19 -11.03
CA GLU A 133 2.94 17.05 -11.16
C GLU A 133 2.62 15.63 -11.65
N GLY A 134 1.39 15.20 -11.47
CA GLY A 134 0.92 13.89 -11.92
C GLY A 134 -0.13 13.31 -10.97
N PRO A 135 -0.66 12.13 -11.27
CA PRO A 135 -1.55 11.44 -10.35
C PRO A 135 -0.76 10.88 -9.17
N VAL A 136 -1.32 10.99 -7.96
CA VAL A 136 -0.93 10.11 -6.86
C VAL A 136 -1.35 8.69 -7.24
N ARG A 137 -0.46 7.74 -6.98
CA ARG A 137 -0.65 6.32 -7.28
C ARG A 137 -0.16 5.49 -6.11
N ALA A 138 -0.38 4.19 -6.18
CA ALA A 138 0.17 3.28 -5.21
C ALA A 138 0.60 1.97 -5.86
N HIS A 139 1.62 1.35 -5.28
CA HIS A 139 2.08 0.02 -5.64
C HIS A 139 2.16 -0.89 -4.43
N LEU A 140 2.28 -2.18 -4.73
CA LEU A 140 2.35 -3.24 -3.75
C LEU A 140 3.80 -3.64 -3.50
N ASP A 141 4.11 -3.89 -2.23
CA ASP A 141 5.38 -4.43 -1.79
C ASP A 141 5.15 -5.84 -1.25
N HIS A 142 5.70 -6.80 -1.97
CA HIS A 142 5.66 -8.22 -1.66
C HIS A 142 6.94 -8.59 -0.90
N GLY A 143 6.78 -8.95 0.37
CA GLY A 143 7.88 -9.27 1.27
C GLY A 143 8.22 -10.75 1.21
N THR A 144 9.51 -11.08 1.26
CA THR A 144 9.99 -12.47 1.22
C THR A 144 11.28 -12.63 2.01
N ASP A 145 11.55 -13.85 2.48
CA ASP A 145 12.84 -14.23 3.03
C ASP A 145 13.89 -14.61 1.95
N ASN A 146 13.50 -14.67 0.66
CA ASN A 146 14.42 -14.85 -0.45
C ASN A 146 13.96 -14.11 -1.73
N ILE A 147 14.53 -12.92 -1.96
CA ILE A 147 14.17 -12.04 -3.09
C ILE A 147 14.41 -12.73 -4.44
N ASP A 148 15.57 -13.36 -4.63
CA ASP A 148 15.95 -13.92 -5.93
C ASP A 148 15.06 -15.11 -6.32
N THR A 149 14.79 -16.00 -5.36
CA THR A 149 13.85 -17.11 -5.58
C THR A 149 12.45 -16.60 -5.86
N GLU A 150 11.98 -15.60 -5.13
CA GLU A 150 10.63 -15.07 -5.30
C GLU A 150 10.46 -14.33 -6.64
N VAL A 151 11.47 -13.55 -7.05
CA VAL A 151 11.49 -12.92 -8.37
C VAL A 151 11.45 -13.97 -9.48
N ALA A 152 12.26 -15.03 -9.38
CA ALA A 152 12.24 -16.12 -10.36
C ALA A 152 10.85 -16.78 -10.44
N ARG A 153 10.22 -17.05 -9.29
CA ARG A 153 8.87 -17.62 -9.21
C ARG A 153 7.83 -16.72 -9.88
N LEU A 154 7.83 -15.42 -9.57
CA LEU A 154 6.88 -14.45 -10.13
C LEU A 154 7.08 -14.26 -11.64
N ARG A 155 8.33 -14.27 -12.11
CA ARG A 155 8.63 -14.25 -13.55
C ARG A 155 8.10 -15.49 -14.28
N ASN A 156 8.20 -16.66 -13.66
CA ASN A 156 7.60 -17.90 -14.20
C ASN A 156 6.06 -17.85 -14.26
N LEU A 157 5.42 -16.98 -13.47
CA LEU A 157 3.97 -16.71 -13.51
C LEU A 157 3.60 -15.61 -14.52
N GLY A 158 4.56 -15.06 -15.26
CA GLY A 158 4.33 -14.07 -16.31
C GLY A 158 4.67 -12.63 -15.92
N ALA A 159 5.25 -12.37 -14.75
CA ALA A 159 5.74 -11.04 -14.42
C ALA A 159 6.96 -10.66 -15.26
N GLU A 160 6.97 -9.43 -15.77
CA GLU A 160 8.12 -8.83 -16.47
C GLU A 160 9.13 -8.28 -15.46
N ASP A 161 10.41 -8.51 -15.73
CA ASP A 161 11.52 -7.99 -14.92
C ASP A 161 11.85 -6.55 -15.30
N ILE A 162 11.59 -5.61 -14.40
CA ILE A 162 11.85 -4.18 -14.64
C ILE A 162 13.24 -3.79 -14.13
N GLY A 163 13.68 -4.37 -13.01
CA GLY A 163 15.05 -4.22 -12.54
C GLY A 163 15.22 -4.28 -11.02
N ARG A 164 16.49 -4.44 -10.63
CA ARG A 164 16.92 -4.49 -9.23
C ARG A 164 17.44 -3.13 -8.76
N TRP A 165 17.04 -2.75 -7.55
CA TRP A 165 17.44 -1.52 -6.88
C TRP A 165 18.06 -1.82 -5.51
N ARG A 166 18.43 -0.77 -4.77
CA ARG A 166 18.98 -0.91 -3.41
C ARG A 166 17.88 -1.30 -2.42
N GLY A 167 17.72 -2.61 -2.20
CA GLY A 167 16.80 -3.14 -1.18
C GLY A 167 15.48 -3.68 -1.71
N TRP A 168 15.20 -3.54 -3.01
CA TRP A 168 14.01 -4.09 -3.67
C TRP A 168 14.26 -4.44 -5.13
N HIS A 169 13.35 -5.23 -5.70
CA HIS A 169 13.32 -5.62 -7.11
C HIS A 169 11.95 -5.27 -7.70
N THR A 170 11.90 -4.46 -8.75
CA THR A 170 10.64 -4.05 -9.37
C THR A 170 10.25 -5.03 -10.48
N LEU A 171 8.99 -5.45 -10.45
CA LEU A 171 8.36 -6.29 -11.47
C LEU A 171 7.11 -5.61 -12.01
N ARG A 172 6.66 -6.02 -13.19
CA ARG A 172 5.36 -5.66 -13.77
C ARG A 172 4.53 -6.91 -13.96
N ASP A 173 3.31 -6.92 -13.42
CA ASP A 173 2.41 -8.07 -13.59
C ASP A 173 1.84 -8.16 -15.02
N PRO A 174 1.17 -9.27 -15.40
CA PRO A 174 0.57 -9.41 -16.73
C PRO A 174 -0.52 -8.38 -17.06
N ALA A 175 -1.10 -7.71 -16.07
CA ALA A 175 -2.09 -6.65 -16.27
C ALA A 175 -1.43 -5.27 -16.49
N GLY A 176 -0.13 -5.14 -16.19
CA GLY A 176 0.65 -3.91 -16.33
C GLY A 176 0.93 -3.18 -15.02
N LEU A 177 0.53 -3.71 -13.87
CA LEU A 177 0.76 -3.08 -12.57
C LEU A 177 2.23 -3.26 -12.15
N LEU A 178 2.89 -2.16 -11.78
CA LEU A 178 4.21 -2.21 -11.15
C LEU A 178 4.08 -2.57 -9.67
N PHE A 179 4.98 -3.43 -9.20
CA PHE A 179 5.09 -3.80 -7.79
C PHE A 179 6.53 -4.18 -7.44
N CYS A 180 6.86 -4.19 -6.15
CA CYS A 180 8.21 -4.48 -5.67
C CYS A 180 8.25 -5.81 -4.91
N VAL A 181 9.31 -6.58 -5.11
CA VAL A 181 9.73 -7.66 -4.22
C VAL A 181 10.78 -7.11 -3.28
N THR A 182 10.58 -7.29 -1.97
CA THR A 182 11.42 -6.69 -0.92
C THR A 182 11.88 -7.76 0.07
N GLY A 183 12.97 -7.47 0.79
CA GLY A 183 13.44 -8.31 1.90
C GLY A 183 12.67 -8.10 3.21
N ASN A 184 11.56 -7.34 3.18
CA ASN A 184 10.72 -7.13 4.35
C ASN A 184 10.17 -8.48 4.83
N SER A 185 10.29 -8.73 6.14
CA SER A 185 9.91 -10.03 6.72
C SER A 185 8.44 -10.36 6.41
N PRO A 186 8.16 -11.50 5.76
CA PRO A 186 6.79 -11.92 5.55
C PRO A 186 6.12 -12.34 6.86
N ALA A 187 6.84 -12.54 7.97
CA ALA A 187 6.27 -12.99 9.24
C ALA A 187 5.91 -11.85 10.22
N GLN A 188 6.57 -10.68 10.14
CA GLN A 188 6.39 -9.60 11.11
C GLN A 188 5.10 -8.79 10.83
N THR A 189 4.30 -8.48 11.85
CA THR A 189 3.06 -7.69 11.73
C THR A 189 2.95 -6.51 12.71
N ARG A 190 3.72 -6.50 13.80
CA ARG A 190 3.68 -5.44 14.83
C ARG A 190 4.90 -4.53 14.83
N LEU A 191 6.08 -5.13 14.79
CA LEU A 191 7.38 -4.47 14.86
C LEU A 191 8.18 -4.85 13.63
N ARG A 192 7.95 -4.13 12.53
CA ARG A 192 8.75 -4.29 11.32
C ARG A 192 9.95 -3.39 11.40
N ASP A 193 11.12 -3.95 11.10
CA ASP A 193 12.38 -3.24 11.25
C ASP A 193 12.37 -1.90 10.48
N LEU A 194 12.82 -0.85 11.18
CA LEU A 194 12.66 0.55 10.78
C LEU A 194 13.97 1.13 10.21
N GLY A 195 14.83 0.27 9.67
CA GLY A 195 16.13 0.63 9.09
C GLY A 195 16.57 -0.36 8.04
#